data_AF-A0A1Q8I212-F1
#
_entry.id   AF-A0A1Q8I212-F1
#
_cell.length_a   1.000
_cell.length_b   1.000
_cell.length_c   1.000
_cell.angle_alpha   90.00
_cell.angle_beta   90.00
_cell.angle_gamma   90.00
#
_symmetry.space_group_name_H-M   'P 1'
#
loop_
_entity.id
_entity.type
_entity.pdbx_description
1 polymer ?
#
loop_
_entity_poly.entity_id
_entity_poly.type
_entity_poly.pdbx_seq_one_letter_code
_entity_poly.pdbx_strand_id
1 'polypeptide(L)'
;MDEDAPALQVLPGATPDNCAFIDLYYDPSVSPVPNMSTPFTINGLQFRLSRGESVRFAVPPGPAQVVPVPNFGRLFYDSMPRLDFVVHTGQTVTVFYRYSTFRRNPGSLTSRGLRDSRPPSRELSTKRSASSSVLLS
;
A
#
# COMPACT_ATOMS: atom_id res chain seq x y z
N MET A 1 2.01 -20.26 8.92
CA MET A 1 2.43 -18.98 9.50
C MET A 1 2.31 -17.96 8.40
N ASP A 2 1.28 -17.13 8.47
CA ASP A 2 1.00 -16.07 7.50
C ASP A 2 1.82 -14.85 7.89
N GLU A 3 3.10 -14.84 7.49
CA GLU A 3 4.04 -13.73 7.69
C GLU A 3 3.96 -12.65 6.59
N ASP A 4 2.86 -12.61 5.82
CA ASP A 4 2.66 -11.65 4.72
C ASP A 4 1.49 -10.68 4.99
N ALA A 5 1.08 -10.52 6.26
CA ALA A 5 0.11 -9.50 6.61
C ALA A 5 0.84 -8.15 6.77
N PRO A 6 0.48 -7.10 6.00
CA PRO A 6 1.06 -5.78 6.19
C PRO A 6 0.81 -5.31 7.62
N ALA A 7 1.82 -4.70 8.24
CA ALA A 7 1.68 -4.15 9.59
C ALA A 7 0.49 -3.19 9.64
N LEU A 8 -0.42 -3.39 10.61
CA LEU A 8 -1.62 -2.56 10.77
C LEU A 8 -1.33 -1.41 11.74
N GLN A 9 -1.56 -0.18 11.30
CA GLN A 9 -1.48 1.02 12.14
C GLN A 9 -2.83 1.72 12.19
N VAL A 10 -3.32 2.03 13.39
CA VAL A 10 -4.63 2.67 13.59
C VAL A 10 -4.43 4.16 13.84
N LEU A 11 -5.01 5.00 12.99
CA LEU A 11 -4.95 6.46 13.14
C LEU A 11 -6.02 6.96 14.13
N PRO A 12 -5.77 8.07 14.83
CA PRO A 12 -6.77 8.74 15.65
C PRO A 12 -8.10 8.95 14.91
N GLY A 13 -9.20 8.61 15.56
CA GLY A 13 -10.56 8.71 15.01
C GLY A 13 -11.02 7.47 14.23
N ALA A 14 -10.14 6.53 13.89
CA ALA A 14 -10.54 5.23 13.34
C ALA A 14 -11.05 4.32 14.47
N THR A 15 -12.19 3.66 14.26
CA THR A 15 -12.70 2.60 15.15
C THR A 15 -12.83 1.27 14.39
N PRO A 16 -12.85 0.11 15.07
CA PRO A 16 -12.96 -1.19 14.40
C PRO A 16 -14.18 -1.29 13.46
N ASP A 17 -15.31 -0.74 13.89
CA ASP A 17 -16.57 -0.78 13.13
C ASP A 17 -16.73 0.36 12.11
N ASN A 18 -15.91 1.41 12.22
CA ASN A 18 -16.04 2.62 11.42
C ASN A 18 -14.68 3.15 10.98
N CYS A 19 -13.94 2.34 10.23
CA CYS A 19 -12.70 2.74 9.60
C CYS A 19 -12.71 2.39 8.11
N ALA A 20 -11.86 3.10 7.38
CA ALA A 20 -11.37 2.71 6.07
C ALA A 20 -9.90 2.31 6.17
N PHE A 21 -9.36 1.76 5.10
CA PHE A 21 -7.98 1.30 5.04
C PHE A 21 -7.20 2.00 3.92
N ILE A 22 -5.95 2.33 4.20
CA ILE A 22 -4.97 2.78 3.22
C ILE A 22 -3.81 1.80 3.24
N ASP A 23 -3.58 1.11 2.14
CA ASP A 23 -2.41 0.24 1.96
C ASP A 23 -1.31 1.04 1.28
N LEU A 24 -0.32 1.49 2.04
CA LEU A 24 0.80 2.24 1.49
C LEU A 24 1.95 1.29 1.18
N TYR A 25 2.35 1.24 -0.10
CA TYR A 25 3.44 0.41 -0.61
C TYR A 25 4.61 1.27 -1.09
N TYR A 26 5.83 0.94 -0.67
CA TYR A 26 7.05 1.53 -1.23
C TYR A 26 7.64 0.62 -2.31
N ASP A 27 7.52 1.04 -3.58
CA ASP A 27 8.14 0.38 -4.73
C ASP A 27 9.65 0.18 -4.55
N PRO A 28 10.12 -1.08 -4.48
CA PRO A 28 11.54 -1.37 -4.34
C PRO A 28 12.33 -1.15 -5.64
N SER A 29 11.68 -0.94 -6.78
CA SER A 29 12.33 -0.95 -8.09
C SER A 29 13.32 0.21 -8.29
N VAL A 30 13.15 1.32 -7.57
CA VAL A 30 13.96 2.54 -7.78
C VAL A 30 14.30 3.16 -6.43
N SER A 31 15.48 2.86 -5.89
CA SER A 31 16.09 3.61 -4.77
C SER A 31 17.61 3.62 -4.94
N PRO A 32 18.28 4.78 -4.83
CA PRO A 32 19.72 4.88 -4.93
C PRO A 32 20.43 4.41 -3.66
N VAL A 33 19.71 4.28 -2.55
CA VAL A 33 20.27 3.96 -1.23
C VAL A 33 19.62 2.68 -0.69
N PRO A 34 20.43 1.63 -0.45
CA PRO A 34 19.99 0.46 0.30
C PRO A 34 19.51 0.88 1.70
N ASN A 35 18.38 0.32 2.18
CA ASN A 35 17.79 0.62 3.48
C ASN A 35 17.30 2.07 3.68
N MET A 36 16.98 2.76 2.58
CA MET A 36 16.38 4.10 2.67
C MET A 36 14.97 4.02 3.28
N SER A 37 14.83 4.59 4.47
CA SER A 37 13.52 4.90 5.06
C SER A 37 13.07 6.28 4.61
N THR A 38 11.85 6.37 4.09
CA THR A 38 11.23 7.63 3.68
C THR A 38 10.12 7.99 4.67
N PRO A 39 10.14 9.20 5.26
CA PRO A 39 9.04 9.66 6.07
C PRO A 39 7.85 10.00 5.19
N PHE A 40 6.65 9.69 5.67
CA PHE A 40 5.37 10.02 5.06
C PHE A 40 4.49 10.71 6.07
N THR A 41 3.48 11.43 5.58
CA THR A 41 2.34 11.85 6.37
C THR A 41 1.06 11.25 5.82
N ILE A 42 0.20 10.78 6.71
CA ILE A 42 -1.19 10.43 6.41
C ILE A 42 -2.06 11.33 7.28
N ASN A 43 -2.87 12.20 6.66
CA ASN A 43 -3.65 13.23 7.36
C ASN A 43 -2.81 14.07 8.35
N GLY A 44 -1.57 14.39 7.95
CA GLY A 44 -0.63 15.16 8.77
C GLY A 44 0.12 14.36 9.85
N LEU A 45 -0.23 13.09 10.10
CA LEU A 45 0.47 12.23 11.04
C LEU A 45 1.66 11.57 10.37
N GLN A 46 2.83 11.66 10.99
CA GLN A 46 4.09 11.22 10.39
C GLN A 46 4.41 9.75 10.66
N PHE A 47 4.80 9.04 9.61
CA PHE A 47 5.22 7.65 9.62
C PHE A 47 6.52 7.47 8.86
N ARG A 48 7.16 6.30 9.00
CA ARG A 48 8.33 5.92 8.22
C ARG A 48 8.05 4.61 7.52
N LEU A 49 8.45 4.54 6.26
CA LEU A 49 8.35 3.33 5.45
C LEU A 49 9.66 3.12 4.70
N SER A 50 10.17 1.89 4.74
CA SER A 50 11.40 1.49 4.06
C SER A 50 11.07 0.90 2.69
N ARG A 51 12.08 0.89 1.83
CA ARG A 51 11.98 0.31 0.49
C ARG A 51 11.48 -1.14 0.55
N GLY A 52 10.44 -1.46 -0.22
CA GLY A 52 9.84 -2.79 -0.29
C GLY A 52 8.86 -3.12 0.84
N GLU A 53 8.73 -2.24 1.84
CA GLU A 53 7.75 -2.41 2.90
C GLU A 53 6.36 -1.99 2.45
N SER A 54 5.36 -2.58 3.12
CA SER A 54 3.97 -2.17 3.02
C SER A 54 3.35 -2.09 4.40
N VAL A 55 2.53 -1.07 4.62
CA VAL A 55 1.83 -0.85 5.89
C VAL A 55 0.37 -0.54 5.56
N ARG A 56 -0.53 -1.19 6.29
CA ARG A 56 -1.96 -0.90 6.23
C ARG A 56 -2.30 0.08 7.35
N PHE A 57 -2.97 1.17 6.99
CA PHE A 57 -3.44 2.17 7.94
C PHE A 57 -4.95 2.13 8.06
N ALA A 58 -5.49 1.94 9.26
CA ALA A 58 -6.90 2.18 9.55
C ALA A 58 -7.11 3.67 9.80
N VAL A 59 -7.99 4.29 9.01
CA VAL A 59 -8.25 5.73 9.05
C VAL A 59 -9.76 6.01 9.24
N PRO A 60 -10.14 7.14 9.85
CA PRO A 60 -11.55 7.53 9.86
C PRO A 60 -12.07 7.72 8.42
N PRO A 61 -13.35 7.39 8.14
CA PRO A 61 -13.95 7.69 6.85
C PRO A 61 -13.98 9.21 6.60
N GLY A 62 -13.83 9.61 5.34
CA GLY A 62 -13.77 11.02 4.93
C GLY A 62 -12.52 11.34 4.11
N PRO A 63 -12.12 12.63 4.07
CA PRO A 63 -10.94 13.06 3.36
C PRO A 63 -9.67 12.41 3.92
N ALA A 64 -8.85 11.88 3.01
CA ALA A 64 -7.55 11.30 3.28
C ALA A 64 -6.48 11.95 2.39
N GLN A 65 -5.33 12.22 2.97
CA GLN A 65 -4.18 12.79 2.28
C GLN A 65 -2.93 11.97 2.61
N VAL A 66 -2.18 11.59 1.58
CA VAL A 66 -0.87 10.97 1.71
C VAL A 66 0.19 11.86 1.06
N VAL A 67 1.27 12.18 1.79
CA VAL A 67 2.38 13.01 1.31
C VAL A 67 3.70 12.43 1.79
N PRO A 68 4.71 12.19 0.94
CA PRO A 68 6.06 11.92 1.42
C PRO A 68 6.64 13.21 2.02
N VAL A 69 7.51 13.06 3.00
CA VAL A 69 8.24 14.17 3.61
C VAL A 69 9.68 14.14 3.11
N PRO A 70 10.32 15.29 2.84
CA PRO A 70 11.71 15.33 2.44
C PRO A 70 12.60 14.63 3.48
N ASN A 71 13.44 13.69 3.04
CA ASN A 71 14.50 13.19 3.90
C ASN A 71 15.52 14.32 4.15
N PHE A 72 15.82 14.57 5.43
CA PHE A 72 16.61 15.68 5.92
C PHE A 72 17.88 15.94 5.08
N GLY A 73 17.99 17.18 4.57
CA GLY A 73 19.23 17.74 4.03
C GLY A 73 19.27 17.87 2.50
N ARG A 74 19.06 19.10 2.02
CA ARG A 74 19.57 19.64 0.73
C ARG A 74 18.85 19.35 -0.58
N LEU A 75 17.68 18.71 -0.59
CA LEU A 75 16.88 18.62 -1.82
C LEU A 75 15.72 19.61 -1.75
N PHE A 76 15.92 20.78 -2.37
CA PHE A 76 14.83 21.67 -2.75
C PHE A 76 14.04 20.96 -3.86
N TYR A 77 12.98 20.25 -3.46
CA TYR A 77 11.99 19.76 -4.41
C TYR A 77 11.09 20.92 -4.82
N ASP A 78 10.78 21.04 -6.10
CA ASP A 78 9.89 22.11 -6.59
C ASP A 78 8.47 21.94 -6.01
N SER A 79 8.04 20.69 -5.76
CA SER A 79 6.82 20.35 -5.03
C SER A 79 6.87 18.88 -4.58
N MET A 80 6.37 18.55 -3.38
CA MET A 80 6.18 17.15 -2.97
C MET A 80 4.94 16.55 -3.64
N PRO A 81 4.98 15.26 -4.06
CA PRO A 81 3.81 14.62 -4.61
C PRO A 81 2.79 14.44 -3.49
N ARG A 82 1.53 14.67 -3.80
CA ARG A 82 0.42 14.59 -2.85
C ARG A 82 -0.68 13.80 -3.49
N LEU A 83 -1.32 12.95 -2.69
CA LEU A 83 -2.49 12.21 -3.12
C LEU A 83 -3.62 12.47 -2.12
N ASP A 84 -4.61 13.22 -2.59
CA ASP A 84 -5.84 13.53 -1.85
C ASP A 84 -6.99 12.68 -2.40
N PHE A 85 -7.78 12.07 -1.53
CA PHE A 85 -8.93 11.25 -1.89
C PHE A 85 -9.93 11.19 -0.74
N VAL A 86 -11.10 10.61 -0.98
CA VAL A 86 -12.11 10.35 0.06
C VAL A 86 -12.24 8.84 0.21
N VAL A 87 -12.31 8.39 1.45
CA VAL A 87 -12.52 6.98 1.81
C VAL A 87 -13.83 6.79 2.55
N HIS A 88 -14.51 5.68 2.26
CA HIS A 88 -15.73 5.27 2.94
C HIS A 88 -15.46 4.10 3.90
N THR A 89 -16.33 3.92 4.88
CA THR A 89 -16.24 2.81 5.84
C THR A 89 -16.10 1.46 5.12
N GLY A 90 -15.12 0.66 5.51
CA GLY A 90 -14.78 -0.62 4.90
C GLY A 90 -14.02 -0.55 3.57
N GLN A 91 -13.85 0.63 2.97
CA GLN A 91 -13.09 0.81 1.74
C GLN A 91 -11.59 0.62 2.01
N THR A 92 -10.87 0.01 1.08
CA THR A 92 -9.41 -0.04 1.07
C THR A 92 -8.88 0.71 -0.15
N VAL A 93 -7.94 1.62 0.03
CA VAL A 93 -7.24 2.32 -1.07
C VAL A 93 -5.77 1.94 -1.03
N THR A 94 -5.28 1.36 -2.13
CA THR A 94 -3.85 1.06 -2.27
C THR A 94 -3.13 2.26 -2.88
N VAL A 95 -2.11 2.73 -2.18
CA VAL A 95 -1.25 3.86 -2.56
C VAL A 95 0.16 3.33 -2.79
N PHE A 96 0.70 3.59 -3.97
CA PHE A 96 2.05 3.22 -4.36
C PHE A 96 2.92 4.47 -4.35
N TYR A 97 4.00 4.41 -3.59
CA TYR A 97 5.08 5.37 -3.67
C TYR A 97 6.24 4.80 -4.47
N ARG A 98 6.69 5.56 -5.47
CA ARG A 98 7.89 5.25 -6.23
C ARG A 98 8.86 6.41 -6.11
N TYR A 99 10.03 6.14 -5.52
CA TYR A 99 11.10 7.12 -5.40
C TYR A 99 11.73 7.43 -6.77
N SER A 100 12.29 8.64 -6.92
CA SER A 100 12.99 9.08 -8.12
C SER A 100 14.43 9.47 -7.81
N THR A 101 15.37 9.01 -8.62
CA THR A 101 16.80 9.37 -8.52
C THR A 101 17.13 10.67 -9.25
N PHE A 102 16.18 11.25 -9.98
CA PHE A 102 16.39 12.52 -10.68
C PHE A 102 16.46 13.69 -9.71
N ARG A 103 17.40 14.62 -9.94
CA ARG A 103 17.55 15.81 -9.10
C ARG A 103 16.24 16.61 -9.06
N ARG A 104 15.87 17.09 -7.87
CA ARG A 104 14.65 17.88 -7.60
C ARG A 104 13.33 17.15 -7.89
N ASN A 105 13.36 15.86 -8.25
CA ASN A 105 12.17 15.04 -8.41
C ASN A 105 12.00 14.15 -7.15
N PRO A 106 10.98 14.37 -6.33
CA PRO A 106 10.74 13.58 -5.11
C PRO A 106 10.13 12.20 -5.37
N GLY A 107 9.86 11.83 -6.63
CA GLY A 107 9.11 10.63 -6.98
C GLY A 107 7.63 10.90 -7.22
N SER A 108 6.84 9.83 -7.19
CA SER A 108 5.40 9.88 -7.48
C SER A 108 4.60 9.07 -6.48
N LEU A 109 3.40 9.57 -6.17
CA LEU A 109 2.35 8.80 -5.52
C LEU A 109 1.27 8.46 -6.54
N THR A 110 0.81 7.23 -6.54
CA THR A 110 -0.34 6.81 -7.34
C THR A 110 -1.26 5.96 -6.51
N SER A 111 -2.58 6.13 -6.65
CA SER A 111 -3.55 5.17 -6.14
C SER A 111 -3.94 4.20 -7.24
N ARG A 112 -4.14 2.94 -6.86
CA ARG A 112 -4.95 2.01 -7.65
C ARG A 112 -6.26 1.81 -6.90
N GLY A 113 -7.33 2.43 -7.39
CA GLY A 113 -8.63 2.39 -6.72
C GLY A 113 -9.75 3.00 -7.54
N LEU A 114 -9.95 2.53 -8.79
CA LEU A 114 -11.20 2.73 -9.56
C LEU A 114 -11.32 1.76 -10.75
N ARG A 115 -11.09 0.45 -10.56
CA ARG A 115 -11.64 -0.57 -11.48
C ARG A 115 -11.97 -1.81 -10.69
N ASP A 116 -13.17 -2.33 -10.92
CA ASP A 116 -13.67 -3.63 -10.49
C ASP A 116 -12.55 -4.67 -10.51
N SER A 117 -12.29 -5.34 -9.38
CA SER A 117 -11.35 -6.45 -9.34
C SER A 117 -11.75 -7.42 -8.24
N ARG A 118 -12.48 -8.45 -8.67
CA ARG A 118 -12.59 -9.75 -7.99
C ARG A 118 -11.21 -10.16 -7.45
N PRO A 119 -11.15 -10.89 -6.32
CA PRO A 119 -9.90 -11.52 -5.90
C PRO A 119 -9.38 -12.44 -7.03
N PRO A 120 -8.06 -12.62 -7.18
CA PRO A 120 -7.53 -13.60 -8.12
C PRO A 120 -8.12 -14.96 -7.75
N SER A 121 -8.98 -15.49 -8.63
CA SER A 121 -9.46 -16.86 -8.50
C SER A 121 -8.23 -17.75 -8.52
N ARG A 122 -7.91 -18.30 -7.36
CA ARG A 122 -6.90 -19.35 -7.20
C ARG A 122 -7.45 -20.51 -8.02
N GLU A 123 -6.98 -20.68 -9.25
CA GLU A 123 -7.16 -21.92 -10.00
C GLU A 123 -6.51 -23.02 -9.18
N LEU A 124 -7.33 -23.66 -8.34
CA LEU A 124 -6.98 -24.88 -7.66
C LEU A 124 -6.94 -25.96 -8.74
N SER A 125 -5.78 -26.09 -9.40
CA SER A 125 -5.43 -27.23 -10.23
C SER A 125 -5.47 -28.47 -9.34
N THR A 126 -6.66 -29.03 -9.19
CA THR A 126 -6.86 -30.29 -8.52
C THR A 126 -6.57 -31.36 -9.57
N LYS A 127 -5.28 -31.67 -9.75
CA LYS A 127 -4.89 -32.97 -10.29
C LYS A 127 -5.32 -34.02 -9.27
N ARG A 128 -6.58 -34.47 -9.35
CA ARG A 128 -6.99 -35.74 -8.76
C ARG A 128 -6.30 -36.85 -9.54
N SER A 129 -5.08 -37.18 -9.13
CA SER A 129 -4.53 -38.50 -9.34
C SER A 129 -5.13 -39.40 -8.26
N ALA A 130 -6.13 -40.20 -8.63
CA ALA A 130 -6.51 -41.38 -7.87
C ALA A 130 -6.96 -42.44 -8.89
N SER A 131 -6.07 -43.40 -9.08
CA SER A 131 -6.28 -44.65 -9.78
C SER A 131 -7.26 -45.53 -8.98
N SER A 132 -8.32 -46.05 -9.60
CA SER A 132 -8.72 -47.46 -9.52
C SER A 132 -10.03 -47.74 -10.25
N SER A 133 -9.93 -48.59 -11.27
CA SER A 133 -10.69 -49.83 -11.50
C SER A 133 -12.12 -49.94 -10.95
N VAL A 134 -13.09 -50.28 -11.81
CA VAL A 134 -13.93 -51.53 -11.80
C VAL A 134 -15.13 -51.40 -12.77
N LEU A 135 -15.17 -52.34 -13.72
CA LEU A 135 -16.25 -53.07 -14.45
C LEU A 135 -17.72 -52.58 -14.58
N LEU A 136 -18.33 -53.15 -15.64
CA LEU A 136 -19.76 -53.29 -16.05
C LEU A 136 -20.25 -52.21 -17.04
N SER A 137 -20.75 -52.52 -18.23
CA SER A 137 -21.33 -53.76 -18.81
C SER A 137 -21.05 -53.85 -20.32
#